data_AF-A0A957FG36-F1
#
_entry.id   AF-A0A957FG36-F1
#
_cell.length_a   1.000
_cell.length_b   1.000
_cell.length_c   1.000
_cell.angle_alpha   90.00
_cell.angle_beta   90.00
_cell.angle_gamma   90.00
#
_symmetry.space_group_name_H-M   'P 1'
#
loop_
_entity.id
_entity.type
_entity.pdbx_description
1 polymer ?
#
loop_
_entity_poly.entity_id
_entity_poly.type
_entity_poly.pdbx_seq_one_letter_code
_entity_poly.pdbx_strand_id
1 'polypeptide(L)'
;MNVQTLTGAWHFRQVGTEEWLAATVPGGVHTDLLALGRIPDPFVGDNEKHVQWVAEADWEYRYQFAAEADVLQQLRVWLVCDGLDTLAAVTLNGRFLGQTNNMFRQYRWDVTGQLQIGENELLVN
;
A
#
# COMPACT_ATOMS: atom_id res chain seq x y z
N MET A 1 -1.09 -15.81 18.58
CA MET A 1 -1.63 -14.68 17.79
C MET A 1 -1.36 -15.05 16.36
N ASN A 2 -2.42 -15.20 15.55
CA ASN A 2 -2.28 -15.57 14.14
C ASN A 2 -2.00 -14.29 13.36
N VAL A 3 -0.97 -14.31 12.52
CA VAL A 3 -0.52 -13.15 11.75
C VAL A 3 -0.27 -13.61 10.33
N GLN A 4 -1.05 -13.08 9.40
CA GLN A 4 -0.76 -13.16 7.98
C GLN A 4 -0.06 -11.87 7.56
N THR A 5 1.14 -11.98 7.01
CA THR A 5 1.85 -10.81 6.48
C THR A 5 1.28 -10.40 5.13
N LEU A 6 1.17 -9.09 4.90
CA LEU A 6 0.78 -8.52 3.62
C LEU A 6 1.98 -7.85 2.91
N THR A 7 3.22 -8.13 3.36
CA THR A 7 4.45 -7.67 2.72
C THR A 7 4.74 -8.46 1.44
N GLY A 8 5.48 -7.87 0.50
CA GLY A 8 5.94 -8.52 -0.72
C GLY A 8 5.50 -7.77 -1.96
N ALA A 9 5.06 -8.53 -2.97
CA ALA A 9 4.70 -8.01 -4.30
C ALA A 9 3.33 -7.32 -4.28
N TRP A 10 3.32 -6.03 -4.59
CA TRP A 10 2.15 -5.19 -4.70
C TRP A 10 2.06 -4.60 -6.11
N HIS A 11 1.00 -3.85 -6.38
CA HIS A 11 0.94 -2.99 -7.54
C HIS A 11 0.72 -1.54 -7.10
N PHE A 12 1.23 -0.59 -7.88
CA PHE A 12 0.99 0.83 -7.67
C PHE A 12 0.76 1.54 -9.00
N ARG A 13 0.12 2.70 -8.95
CA ARG A 13 0.00 3.59 -10.11
C ARG A 13 -0.13 5.04 -9.68
N GLN A 14 0.14 5.93 -10.61
CA GLN A 14 -0.22 7.34 -10.47
C GLN A 14 -1.74 7.48 -10.62
N VAL A 15 -2.38 8.21 -9.72
CA VAL A 15 -3.83 8.46 -9.79
C VAL A 15 -4.19 9.13 -11.12
N GLY A 16 -5.26 8.64 -11.75
CA GLY A 16 -5.70 9.10 -13.08
C GLY A 16 -5.06 8.38 -14.26
N THR A 17 -4.13 7.44 -14.02
CA THR A 17 -3.57 6.56 -15.05
C THR A 17 -4.22 5.17 -15.02
N GLU A 18 -4.19 4.45 -16.15
CA GLU A 18 -4.79 3.11 -16.25
C GLU A 18 -3.80 1.99 -15.89
N GLU A 19 -2.49 2.21 -16.10
CA GLU A 19 -1.47 1.19 -15.95
C GLU A 19 -1.11 0.95 -14.48
N TRP A 20 -1.27 -0.30 -14.03
CA TRP A 20 -0.75 -0.76 -12.74
C TRP A 20 0.65 -1.34 -12.92
N LEU A 21 1.61 -0.80 -12.18
CA LEU A 21 3.00 -1.21 -12.19
C LEU A 21 3.32 -2.09 -10.98
N ALA A 22 4.36 -2.92 -11.07
CA ALA A 22 4.81 -3.73 -9.93
C ALA A 22 5.43 -2.84 -8.83
N ALA A 23 5.15 -3.17 -7.57
CA ALA A 23 5.68 -2.50 -6.40
C ALA A 23 6.12 -3.50 -5.33
N THR A 24 6.92 -3.05 -4.37
CA THR A 24 7.32 -3.84 -3.19
C THR A 24 6.92 -3.13 -1.90
N VAL A 25 6.27 -3.86 -0.99
CA VAL A 25 5.93 -3.38 0.36
C VAL A 25 6.65 -4.24 1.41
N PRO A 26 7.37 -3.66 2.38
CA PRO A 26 7.59 -2.21 2.59
C PRO A 26 8.47 -1.58 1.49
N GLY A 27 8.17 -0.33 1.16
CA GLY A 27 8.83 0.44 0.09
C GLY A 27 8.19 1.81 -0.07
N GLY A 28 8.41 2.44 -1.23
CA GLY A 28 7.80 3.72 -1.57
C GLY A 28 7.91 4.04 -3.06
N VAL A 29 7.16 5.05 -3.49
CA VAL A 29 6.95 5.39 -4.91
C VAL A 29 8.28 5.58 -5.66
N HIS A 30 9.21 6.34 -5.09
CA HIS A 30 10.51 6.58 -5.73
C HIS A 30 11.30 5.28 -5.91
N THR A 31 11.31 4.40 -4.90
CA THR A 31 12.04 3.12 -4.99
C THR A 31 11.40 2.17 -6.01
N ASP A 32 10.07 2.14 -6.10
CA ASP A 32 9.37 1.31 -7.07
C ASP A 32 9.57 1.82 -8.51
N LEU A 33 9.46 3.14 -8.73
CA LEU A 33 9.74 3.75 -10.04
C LEU A 33 11.19 3.54 -10.48
N LEU A 34 12.14 3.68 -9.55
CA LEU A 34 13.57 3.47 -9.84
C LEU A 34 13.83 2.00 -10.21
N ALA A 35 13.27 1.04 -9.47
CA ALA A 35 13.40 -0.39 -9.76
C ALA A 35 12.84 -0.76 -11.15
N LEU A 36 11.81 -0.03 -11.62
CA LEU A 36 11.22 -0.19 -12.95
C LEU A 36 11.91 0.64 -14.04
N GLY A 37 12.96 1.39 -13.71
CA GLY A 37 13.64 2.30 -14.64
C GLY A 37 12.76 3.43 -15.17
N ARG A 38 11.70 3.80 -14.43
CA ARG A 38 10.77 4.89 -14.79
C ARG A 38 11.28 6.28 -14.40
N ILE A 39 12.22 6.34 -13.47
CA ILE A 39 12.94 7.56 -13.09
C ILE A 39 14.45 7.30 -13.12
N PRO A 40 15.28 8.33 -13.35
CA PRO A 40 16.72 8.21 -13.18
C PRO A 40 17.08 8.08 -11.70
N ASP A 41 18.29 7.58 -11.40
CA ASP A 41 18.81 7.54 -10.03
C ASP A 41 18.90 8.98 -9.46
N PRO A 42 18.10 9.32 -8.43
CA PRO A 42 18.02 10.68 -7.91
C PRO A 42 19.32 11.15 -7.25
N PHE A 43 20.22 10.25 -6.89
CA PHE A 43 21.51 10.58 -6.26
C PHE A 43 22.62 10.90 -7.26
N VAL A 44 22.36 10.80 -8.57
CA VAL A 44 23.35 11.05 -9.62
C VAL A 44 23.18 12.45 -10.21
N GLY A 45 24.24 13.26 -10.18
CA GLY A 45 24.26 14.57 -10.83
C GLY A 45 23.18 15.51 -10.27
N ASP A 46 22.35 16.07 -11.16
CA ASP A 46 21.20 16.91 -10.81
C ASP A 46 19.85 16.22 -11.05
N ASN A 47 19.82 14.88 -11.08
CA ASN A 47 18.61 14.07 -11.25
C ASN A 47 17.55 14.31 -10.18
N GLU A 48 17.92 14.80 -8.99
CA GLU A 48 16.96 15.28 -7.98
C GLU A 48 15.90 16.22 -8.58
N LYS A 49 16.31 17.13 -9.49
CA LYS A 49 15.38 18.06 -10.16
C LYS A 49 14.44 17.34 -11.14
N HIS A 50 14.90 16.24 -11.72
CA HIS A 50 14.17 15.48 -12.73
C HIS A 50 13.12 14.53 -12.13
N VAL A 51 13.14 14.31 -10.81
CA VAL A 51 12.20 13.42 -10.12
C VAL A 51 11.17 14.16 -9.25
N GLN A 52 11.20 15.50 -9.20
CA GLN A 52 10.30 16.30 -8.35
C GLN A 52 8.82 16.01 -8.60
N TRP A 53 8.45 15.76 -9.86
CA TRP A 53 7.08 15.46 -10.27
C TRP A 53 6.47 14.26 -9.52
N VAL A 54 7.30 13.32 -9.03
CA VAL A 54 6.86 12.15 -8.29
C VAL A 54 6.17 12.55 -6.99
N ALA A 55 6.70 13.57 -6.30
CA ALA A 55 6.13 14.08 -5.05
C ALA A 55 4.93 15.01 -5.24
N GLU A 56 4.73 15.52 -6.46
CA GLU A 56 3.61 16.40 -6.83
C GLU A 56 2.37 15.64 -7.31
N ALA A 57 2.49 14.32 -7.49
CA ALA A 57 1.42 13.45 -7.95
C ALA A 57 0.85 12.61 -6.80
N ASP A 58 -0.43 12.27 -6.92
CA ASP A 58 -1.07 11.29 -6.05
C ASP A 58 -0.80 9.87 -6.57
N TRP A 59 -0.65 8.93 -5.63
CA TRP A 59 -0.31 7.54 -5.91
C TRP A 59 -1.24 6.60 -5.17
N GLU A 60 -1.60 5.49 -5.80
CA GLU A 60 -2.35 4.44 -5.16
C GLU A 60 -1.64 3.08 -5.27
N TYR A 61 -1.66 2.35 -4.17
CA TYR A 61 -1.16 0.99 -4.01
C TYR A 61 -2.32 0.02 -3.85
N ARG A 62 -2.21 -1.14 -4.49
CA ARG A 62 -3.20 -2.21 -4.45
C ARG A 62 -2.55 -3.55 -4.16
N TYR A 63 -3.22 -4.33 -3.32
CA TYR A 63 -2.87 -5.72 -3.05
C TYR A 63 -4.10 -6.61 -3.07
N GLN A 64 -4.00 -7.72 -3.79
CA GLN A 64 -4.99 -8.78 -3.78
C GLN A 64 -4.42 -9.97 -3.02
N PHE A 65 -5.17 -10.49 -2.05
CA PHE A 65 -4.70 -11.57 -1.19
C PHE A 65 -5.83 -12.51 -0.80
N ALA A 66 -5.48 -13.76 -0.55
CA ALA A 66 -6.37 -14.72 0.09
C ALA A 66 -6.15 -14.70 1.59
N ALA A 67 -7.19 -14.41 2.37
CA ALA A 67 -7.10 -14.50 3.82
C ALA A 67 -6.87 -15.95 4.26
N GLU A 68 -5.87 -16.20 5.11
CA GLU A 68 -5.57 -17.52 5.63
C GLU A 68 -6.73 -18.03 6.49
N ALA A 69 -6.98 -19.35 6.44
CA ALA A 69 -8.12 -19.96 7.11
C ALA A 69 -8.09 -19.72 8.64
N ASP A 70 -6.91 -19.66 9.22
CA ASP A 70 -6.69 -19.42 10.64
C ASP A 70 -6.98 -17.96 11.05
N VAL A 71 -6.80 -16.99 10.15
CA VAL A 71 -7.21 -15.58 10.29
C VAL A 71 -8.73 -15.46 10.16
N LEU A 72 -9.33 -16.09 9.15
CA LEU A 72 -10.78 -16.07 8.92
C LEU A 72 -11.60 -16.64 10.07
N GLN A 73 -11.04 -17.59 10.84
CA GLN A 73 -11.69 -18.21 11.99
C GLN A 73 -11.57 -17.40 13.29
N GLN A 74 -10.83 -16.29 13.30
CA GLN A 74 -10.67 -15.48 14.51
C GLN A 74 -11.94 -14.67 14.83
N LEU A 75 -12.25 -14.59 16.12
CA LEU A 75 -13.34 -13.75 16.63
C LEU A 75 -13.08 -12.25 16.44
N ARG A 76 -11.81 -11.84 16.31
CA ARG A 76 -11.41 -10.47 16.02
C ARG A 76 -10.22 -10.46 15.07
N VAL A 77 -10.31 -9.62 14.05
CA VAL A 77 -9.24 -9.43 13.06
C VAL A 77 -8.92 -7.95 12.94
N TRP A 78 -7.64 -7.62 12.95
CA TRP A 78 -7.15 -6.25 12.80
C TRP A 78 -6.29 -6.16 11.56
N LEU A 79 -6.56 -5.18 10.69
CA LEU A 79 -5.56 -4.72 9.72
C LEU A 79 -4.59 -3.81 10.47
N VAL A 80 -3.29 -4.07 10.35
CA VAL A 80 -2.24 -3.30 11.02
C VAL A 80 -1.24 -2.81 9.99
N CYS A 81 -0.98 -1.50 10.00
CA CYS A 81 0.07 -0.87 9.21
C CYS A 81 1.06 -0.21 10.18
N ASP A 82 2.31 -0.70 10.20
CA ASP A 82 3.33 -0.18 11.13
C ASP A 82 3.77 1.25 10.81
N GLY A 83 3.61 1.68 9.56
CA GLY A 83 3.78 3.05 9.12
C GLY A 83 3.14 3.26 7.74
N LEU A 84 2.58 4.45 7.52
CA LEU A 84 2.05 4.92 6.24
C LEU A 84 2.54 6.35 6.04
N ASP A 85 3.32 6.57 4.98
CA ASP A 85 3.93 7.87 4.66
C ASP A 85 3.12 8.58 3.55
N THR A 86 2.33 9.60 3.85
CA THR A 86 1.92 10.06 5.20
C THR A 86 0.42 10.26 5.26
N LEU A 87 -0.10 11.00 4.28
CA LEU A 87 -1.52 11.17 4.04
C LEU A 87 -1.97 9.99 3.19
N ALA A 88 -2.83 9.14 3.73
CA ALA A 88 -3.39 8.03 2.96
C ALA A 88 -4.84 7.76 3.36
N ALA A 89 -5.63 7.20 2.44
CA ALA A 89 -6.91 6.57 2.71
C ALA A 89 -6.79 5.06 2.46
N VAL A 90 -7.36 4.27 3.38
CA VAL A 90 -7.27 2.81 3.32
C VAL A 90 -8.65 2.22 3.11
N THR A 91 -8.77 1.34 2.11
CA THR A 91 -10.02 0.68 1.72
C THR A 91 -9.80 -0.83 1.61
N LEU A 92 -10.68 -1.61 2.25
CA LEU A 92 -10.68 -3.08 2.16
C LEU A 92 -11.97 -3.54 1.50
N ASN A 93 -11.88 -4.31 0.40
CA ASN A 93 -13.03 -4.82 -0.35
C ASN A 93 -14.03 -3.70 -0.72
N GLY A 94 -13.52 -2.54 -1.14
CA GLY A 94 -14.32 -1.35 -1.45
C GLY A 94 -14.89 -0.59 -0.24
N ARG A 95 -14.66 -1.06 0.99
CA ARG A 95 -15.10 -0.39 2.22
C ARG A 95 -13.98 0.47 2.81
N PHE A 96 -14.26 1.76 2.94
CA PHE A 96 -13.36 2.71 3.60
C PHE A 96 -13.15 2.35 5.08
N LEU A 97 -11.88 2.21 5.48
CA LEU A 97 -11.46 1.92 6.85
C LEU A 97 -11.06 3.19 7.61
N GLY A 98 -10.38 4.12 6.94
CA GLY A 98 -9.95 5.37 7.56
C GLY A 98 -8.88 6.11 6.76
N GLN A 99 -8.47 7.25 7.31
CA GLN A 99 -7.39 8.09 6.79
C GLN A 99 -6.22 8.14 7.78
N THR A 100 -5.01 8.31 7.24
CA THR A 100 -3.78 8.53 7.99
C THR A 100 -3.24 9.92 7.73
N ASN A 101 -2.40 10.40 8.64
CA ASN A 101 -1.82 11.74 8.56
C ASN A 101 -0.47 11.87 9.27
N ASN A 102 0.20 10.75 9.58
CA ASN A 102 1.43 10.75 10.36
C ASN A 102 2.25 9.46 10.14
N MET A 103 3.39 9.56 9.46
CA MET A 103 4.26 8.42 9.18
C MET A 103 4.88 7.74 10.41
N PHE A 104 4.90 8.41 11.56
CA PHE A 104 5.53 7.89 12.77
C PHE A 104 4.59 7.07 13.67
N ARG A 105 3.36 6.79 13.21
CA ARG A 105 2.36 6.06 13.98
C ARG A 105 2.03 4.72 13.32
N GLN A 106 1.86 3.70 14.16
CA GLN A 106 1.14 2.50 13.76
C GLN A 106 -0.36 2.81 13.66
N TYR A 107 -0.95 2.35 12.58
CA TYR A 107 -2.39 2.41 12.33
C TYR A 107 -2.98 1.00 12.42
N ARG A 108 -4.19 0.90 13.00
CA ARG A 108 -4.92 -0.36 13.05
C ARG A 108 -6.42 -0.13 12.89
N TRP A 109 -7.07 -1.02 12.16
CA TRP A 109 -8.52 -1.01 11.95
C TRP A 109 -9.11 -2.37 12.26
N ASP A 110 -10.24 -2.39 12.99
CA ASP A 110 -11.00 -3.62 13.21
C ASP A 110 -11.70 -4.00 11.89
N VAL A 111 -11.29 -5.12 11.31
CA VAL A 111 -11.83 -5.67 10.06
C VAL A 111 -12.60 -6.96 10.29
N THR A 112 -13.01 -7.21 11.53
CA THR A 112 -13.80 -8.40 11.91
C THR A 112 -15.05 -8.51 11.05
N GLY A 113 -15.22 -9.67 10.41
CA GLY A 113 -16.36 -9.95 9.52
C GLY A 113 -16.33 -9.23 8.18
N GLN A 114 -15.22 -8.56 7.82
CA GLN A 114 -15.07 -7.85 6.54
C GLN A 114 -14.23 -8.60 5.50
N LEU A 115 -13.51 -9.63 5.93
CA LEU A 115 -12.74 -10.52 5.06
C LEU A 115 -13.66 -11.55 4.39
N GLN A 116 -13.37 -11.85 3.13
CA GLN A 116 -14.04 -12.84 2.31
C GLN A 116 -13.21 -14.11 2.22
N ILE A 117 -13.87 -15.26 2.02
CA ILE A 117 -13.19 -16.48 1.61
C ILE A 117 -12.72 -16.28 0.16
N GLY A 118 -11.45 -16.58 -0.11
CA GLY A 118 -10.84 -16.32 -1.41
C GLY A 118 -10.25 -14.91 -1.46
N GLU A 119 -10.40 -14.24 -2.60
CA GLU A 119 -9.73 -12.98 -2.87
C GLU A 119 -10.31 -11.81 -2.06
N ASN A 120 -9.42 -11.02 -1.48
CA ASN A 120 -9.69 -9.74 -0.84
C ASN A 120 -8.81 -8.68 -1.48
N GLU A 121 -9.29 -7.45 -1.56
CA GLU A 121 -8.55 -6.32 -2.12
C GLU A 121 -8.30 -5.27 -1.05
N LEU A 122 -7.04 -4.85 -0.91
CA LEU A 122 -6.64 -3.70 -0.12
C LEU A 122 -6.16 -2.60 -1.07
N LEU A 123 -6.70 -1.39 -0.91
CA LEU A 123 -6.30 -0.19 -1.62
C LEU A 123 -5.81 0.85 -0.61
N VAL A 124 -4.66 1.47 -0.90
CA VAL A 124 -4.07 2.56 -0.13
C VAL A 124 -3.76 3.69 -1.10
N ASN A 125 -4.39 4.85 -0.92
CA ASN A 125 -4.34 5.99 -1.85
C ASN A 125 -4.10 7.31 -1.13
#